data_AF-A0A2N8NGT4-F1
#
_entry.id   AF-A0A2N8NGT4-F1
#
_cell.length_a   1.000
_cell.length_b   1.000
_cell.length_c   1.000
_cell.angle_alpha   90.00
_cell.angle_beta   90.00
_cell.angle_gamma   90.00
#
_symmetry.space_group_name_H-M   'P 1'
#
loop_
_entity.id
_entity.type
_entity.pdbx_description
1 polymer ?
#
loop_
_entity_poly.entity_id
_entity_poly.type
_entity_poly.pdbx_seq_one_letter_code
_entity_poly.pdbx_strand_id
1 'polypeptide(L)'
;MQSILKIIAPALLWAGVAGQALAQSAEQAKTMFDEGRYAEAKPAYEQLVKQSPGNTTYNLRYGICCYETGDLDMAERYLTVANKRKSPESYRYLADIYTHTYRFGAAETMLRGQLAQLKRKRGADTSPIEEQLRALEKMQRMQEKTELVRVIDSVVVDKNRLLSTYFLSDDNGRLVPYATLFPQATDALGASPVYVSPRGDRATYARIMDGHSALFSQSKLQNEWTDERPLFPTDSADNSYPFVAGDGVTLYFASRGHGSIGGYDLFVTRYNIASNTYLAPEQLGMPFNSPANDYLMVIDEAKGVGWFATDRNQPQGRVCLYLFIPNEARPRVSEDIDADSLRTLASLASIRATLPEGSSYDQLVAAARTNTAAVSKKEQDFEFVINDNTIYYTERDFRNADAAEAYEKAAMLRKQAEDVEKRLKEAYAAYEKGNKSERNELRTSIRDDERTLDDLRTQIKTWEKRARNAENRTIIK
;
A
#
# COMPACT_ATOMS: atom_id res chain seq x y z
N MET A 1 69.59 -49.54 -0.17
CA MET A 1 68.80 -48.47 -0.84
C MET A 1 67.55 -49.07 -1.52
N GLN A 2 66.65 -49.73 -0.77
CA GLN A 2 65.42 -50.34 -1.29
C GLN A 2 64.38 -50.51 -0.17
N SER A 3 63.92 -49.44 0.49
CA SER A 3 62.84 -49.57 1.50
C SER A 3 62.00 -48.31 1.75
N ILE A 4 61.90 -47.37 0.80
CA ILE A 4 61.06 -46.15 0.97
C ILE A 4 59.96 -46.01 -0.11
N LEU A 5 59.95 -46.85 -1.15
CA LEU A 5 59.04 -46.67 -2.30
C LEU A 5 57.65 -47.33 -2.22
N LYS A 6 57.30 -48.05 -1.14
CA LYS A 6 56.04 -48.86 -1.11
C LYS A 6 54.86 -48.25 -0.35
N ILE A 7 55.01 -47.09 0.31
CA ILE A 7 53.92 -46.47 1.09
C ILE A 7 53.24 -45.30 0.34
N ILE A 8 53.83 -44.82 -0.76
CA ILE A 8 53.33 -43.65 -1.52
C ILE A 8 52.30 -44.04 -2.60
N ALA A 9 52.28 -45.30 -3.04
CA ALA A 9 51.42 -45.76 -4.14
C ALA A 9 49.91 -45.89 -3.80
N PRO A 10 49.46 -46.39 -2.63
CA PRO A 10 48.03 -46.50 -2.34
C PRO A 10 47.38 -45.14 -2.04
N ALA A 11 48.14 -44.17 -1.51
CA ALA A 11 47.65 -42.81 -1.25
C ALA A 11 47.42 -42.00 -2.55
N LEU A 12 48.29 -42.17 -3.56
CA LEU A 12 48.10 -41.57 -4.89
C LEU A 12 46.93 -42.19 -5.67
N LEU A 13 46.70 -43.50 -5.53
CA LEU A 13 45.56 -44.18 -6.15
C LEU A 13 44.22 -43.80 -5.49
N TRP A 14 44.17 -43.68 -4.16
CA TRP A 14 42.98 -43.19 -3.45
C TRP A 14 42.70 -41.70 -3.71
N ALA A 15 43.74 -40.86 -3.78
CA ALA A 15 43.60 -39.46 -4.18
C ALA A 15 43.12 -39.32 -5.64
N GLY A 16 43.56 -40.21 -6.53
CA GLY A 16 43.11 -40.25 -7.93
C GLY A 16 41.63 -40.63 -8.08
N VAL A 17 41.17 -41.64 -7.34
CA VAL A 17 39.75 -42.07 -7.34
C VAL A 17 38.84 -41.04 -6.69
N ALA A 18 39.27 -40.44 -5.57
CA ALA A 18 38.54 -39.34 -4.93
C ALA A 18 38.46 -38.10 -5.84
N GLY A 19 39.56 -37.76 -6.52
CA GLY A 19 39.60 -36.65 -7.48
C GLY A 19 38.70 -36.86 -8.71
N GLN A 20 38.61 -38.09 -9.23
CA GLN A 20 37.71 -38.43 -10.33
C GLN A 20 36.23 -38.36 -9.92
N ALA A 21 35.86 -38.90 -8.76
CA ALA A 21 34.50 -38.82 -8.23
C ALA A 21 34.07 -37.37 -7.96
N LEU A 22 34.99 -36.53 -7.48
CA LEU A 22 34.77 -35.10 -7.28
C LEU A 22 34.61 -34.32 -8.58
N ALA A 23 35.43 -34.60 -9.59
CA ALA A 23 35.30 -33.99 -10.92
C ALA A 23 33.95 -34.36 -11.57
N GLN A 24 33.51 -35.60 -11.41
CA GLN A 24 32.21 -36.07 -11.89
C GLN A 24 31.05 -35.40 -11.14
N SER A 25 31.15 -35.25 -9.82
CA SER A 25 30.18 -34.52 -8.99
C SER A 25 30.11 -33.03 -9.36
N ALA A 26 31.26 -32.39 -9.65
CA ALA A 26 31.31 -30.99 -10.06
C ALA A 26 30.68 -30.74 -11.44
N GLU A 27 30.86 -31.65 -12.40
CA GLU A 27 30.23 -31.52 -13.73
C GLU A 27 28.72 -31.76 -13.65
N GLN A 28 28.27 -32.76 -12.87
CA GLN A 28 26.84 -32.98 -12.64
C GLN A 28 26.16 -31.78 -11.96
N ALA A 29 26.80 -31.21 -10.93
CA ALA A 29 26.31 -30.02 -10.25
C ALA A 29 26.22 -28.82 -11.21
N LYS A 30 27.19 -28.70 -12.13
CA LYS A 30 27.21 -27.67 -13.16
C LYS A 30 26.05 -27.85 -14.14
N THR A 31 25.80 -29.07 -14.63
CA THR A 31 24.64 -29.35 -15.50
C THR A 31 23.33 -28.95 -14.81
N MET A 32 23.11 -29.39 -13.57
CA MET A 32 21.89 -29.02 -12.82
C MET A 32 21.75 -27.51 -12.66
N PHE A 33 22.84 -26.82 -12.35
CA PHE A 33 22.86 -25.37 -12.20
C PHE A 33 22.53 -24.64 -13.51
N ASP A 34 23.16 -25.08 -14.60
CA ASP A 34 22.97 -24.48 -15.92
C ASP A 34 21.54 -24.76 -16.46
N GLU A 35 20.89 -25.83 -15.99
CA GLU A 35 19.46 -26.15 -16.20
C GLU A 35 18.50 -25.39 -15.24
N GLY A 36 19.02 -24.56 -14.34
CA GLY A 36 18.21 -23.81 -13.34
C GLY A 36 17.69 -24.66 -12.18
N ARG A 37 18.15 -25.90 -12.03
CA ARG A 37 17.78 -26.83 -10.95
C ARG A 37 18.59 -26.55 -9.69
N TYR A 38 18.49 -25.33 -9.18
CA TYR A 38 19.32 -24.81 -8.09
C TYR A 38 19.19 -25.60 -6.79
N ALA A 39 17.98 -26.06 -6.44
CA ALA A 39 17.74 -26.87 -5.26
C ALA A 39 18.51 -28.21 -5.31
N GLU A 40 18.62 -28.81 -6.50
CA GLU A 40 19.35 -30.07 -6.71
C GLU A 40 20.86 -29.84 -6.80
N ALA A 41 21.29 -28.71 -7.35
CA ALA A 41 22.71 -28.33 -7.42
C ALA A 41 23.28 -27.89 -6.06
N LYS A 42 22.45 -27.35 -5.17
CA LYS A 42 22.87 -26.75 -3.88
C LYS A 42 23.75 -27.67 -3.02
N PRO A 43 23.39 -28.95 -2.75
CA PRO A 43 24.18 -29.82 -1.87
C PRO A 43 25.58 -30.14 -2.42
N ALA A 44 25.69 -30.31 -3.74
CA ALA A 44 26.98 -30.56 -4.38
C ALA A 44 27.90 -29.33 -4.30
N TYR A 45 27.36 -28.13 -4.57
CA TYR A 45 28.14 -26.90 -4.42
C TYR A 45 28.50 -26.57 -2.97
N GLU A 46 27.65 -26.93 -2.01
CA GLU A 46 27.99 -26.81 -0.58
C GLU A 46 29.25 -27.62 -0.24
N GLN A 47 29.32 -28.88 -0.70
CA GLN A 47 30.50 -29.73 -0.48
C GLN A 47 31.74 -29.17 -1.18
N LEU A 48 31.60 -28.71 -2.42
CA LEU A 48 32.72 -28.14 -3.19
C LEU A 48 33.29 -26.88 -2.53
N VAL A 49 32.44 -26.01 -1.98
CA VAL A 49 32.91 -24.82 -1.26
C VAL A 49 33.55 -25.20 0.08
N LYS A 50 33.02 -26.18 0.82
CA LYS A 50 33.65 -26.66 2.07
C LYS A 50 35.06 -27.19 1.82
N GLN A 51 35.28 -27.90 0.71
CA GLN A 51 36.59 -28.45 0.35
C GLN A 51 37.53 -27.40 -0.25
N SER A 52 37.00 -26.39 -0.92
CA SER A 52 37.79 -25.31 -1.53
C SER A 52 37.19 -23.92 -1.22
N PRO A 53 37.31 -23.43 0.02
CA PRO A 53 36.62 -22.20 0.46
C PRO A 53 37.07 -20.93 -0.30
N GLY A 54 38.29 -20.91 -0.84
CA GLY A 54 38.82 -19.79 -1.62
C GLY A 54 38.42 -19.81 -3.10
N ASN A 55 37.77 -20.87 -3.60
CA ASN A 55 37.39 -20.97 -5.01
C ASN A 55 36.19 -20.07 -5.30
N THR A 56 36.43 -18.96 -5.99
CA THR A 56 35.40 -17.95 -6.29
C THR A 56 34.25 -18.48 -7.14
N THR A 57 34.49 -19.46 -8.03
CA THR A 57 33.44 -20.03 -8.88
C THR A 57 32.50 -20.91 -8.09
N TYR A 58 33.02 -21.73 -7.16
CA TYR A 58 32.17 -22.52 -6.26
C TYR A 58 31.39 -21.63 -5.32
N ASN A 59 32.03 -20.59 -4.77
CA ASN A 59 31.36 -19.59 -3.93
C ASN A 59 30.23 -18.88 -4.70
N LEU A 60 30.47 -18.50 -5.96
CA LEU A 60 29.47 -17.86 -6.81
C LEU A 60 28.27 -18.80 -7.02
N ARG A 61 28.52 -20.02 -7.52
CA ARG A 61 27.45 -20.96 -7.84
C ARG A 61 26.69 -21.42 -6.60
N TYR A 62 27.38 -21.67 -5.49
CA TYR A 62 26.72 -21.99 -4.22
C TYR A 62 25.89 -20.82 -3.70
N GLY A 63 26.44 -19.60 -3.73
CA GLY A 63 25.73 -18.40 -3.33
C GLY A 63 24.46 -18.15 -4.15
N ILE A 64 24.52 -18.37 -5.47
CA ILE A 64 23.35 -18.33 -6.35
C ILE A 64 22.35 -19.43 -5.97
N CYS A 65 22.79 -20.67 -5.75
CA CYS A 65 21.89 -21.74 -5.30
C CYS A 65 21.19 -21.38 -3.98
N CYS A 66 21.91 -20.75 -3.05
CA CYS A 66 21.31 -20.27 -1.79
C CYS A 66 20.25 -19.20 -2.05
N TYR A 67 20.56 -18.21 -2.91
CA TYR A 67 19.62 -17.16 -3.29
C TYR A 67 18.32 -17.72 -3.89
N GLU A 68 18.45 -18.56 -4.92
CA GLU A 68 17.32 -19.12 -5.66
C GLU A 68 16.50 -20.11 -4.81
N THR A 69 17.06 -20.60 -3.69
CA THR A 69 16.36 -21.44 -2.70
C THR A 69 15.86 -20.65 -1.48
N GLY A 70 15.98 -19.32 -1.48
CA GLY A 70 15.47 -18.43 -0.43
C GLY A 70 16.37 -18.26 0.80
N ASP A 71 17.59 -18.80 0.78
CA ASP A 71 18.57 -18.71 1.87
C ASP A 71 19.49 -17.50 1.65
N LEU A 72 18.95 -16.30 1.89
CA LEU A 72 19.61 -15.03 1.56
C LEU A 72 20.86 -14.77 2.40
N ASP A 73 20.89 -15.21 3.65
CA ASP A 73 22.05 -15.03 4.55
C ASP A 73 23.26 -15.81 4.02
N MET A 74 23.05 -17.08 3.65
CA MET A 74 24.10 -17.88 3.04
C MET A 74 24.46 -17.34 1.65
N ALA A 75 23.47 -16.93 0.87
CA ALA A 75 23.72 -16.32 -0.43
C ALA A 75 24.68 -15.12 -0.32
N GLU A 76 24.39 -14.16 0.54
CA GLU A 76 25.23 -12.98 0.75
C GLU A 76 26.64 -13.36 1.15
N ARG A 77 26.78 -14.27 2.11
CA ARG A 77 28.08 -14.71 2.63
C ARG A 77 28.99 -15.22 1.51
N TYR A 78 28.50 -16.13 0.67
CA TYR A 78 29.30 -16.75 -0.39
C TYR A 78 29.46 -15.84 -1.61
N LEU A 79 28.43 -15.06 -1.97
CA LEU A 79 28.51 -14.09 -3.06
C LEU A 79 29.50 -12.97 -2.75
N THR A 80 29.62 -12.54 -1.49
CA THR A 80 30.63 -11.56 -1.06
C THR A 80 32.05 -12.08 -1.29
N VAL A 81 32.31 -13.36 -1.01
CA VAL A 81 33.61 -13.99 -1.31
C VAL A 81 33.84 -14.06 -2.82
N ALA A 82 32.83 -14.44 -3.60
CA ALA A 82 32.91 -14.48 -5.06
C ALA A 82 33.19 -13.09 -5.67
N ASN A 83 32.60 -12.04 -5.10
CA ASN A 83 32.73 -10.67 -5.57
C ASN A 83 34.13 -10.08 -5.43
N LYS A 84 35.07 -10.76 -4.74
CA LYS A 84 36.50 -10.41 -4.78
C LYS A 84 37.06 -10.38 -6.20
N ARG A 85 36.51 -11.20 -7.12
CA ARG A 85 36.83 -11.16 -8.56
C ARG A 85 35.95 -10.22 -9.37
N LYS A 86 34.97 -9.57 -8.74
CA LYS A 86 34.05 -8.60 -9.36
C LYS A 86 33.35 -9.20 -10.58
N SER A 87 32.78 -10.40 -10.46
CA SER A 87 31.98 -10.97 -11.55
C SER A 87 30.68 -10.17 -11.75
N PRO A 88 30.18 -10.00 -12.99
CA PRO A 88 28.88 -9.37 -13.23
C PRO A 88 27.73 -10.00 -12.44
N GLU A 89 27.72 -11.33 -12.33
CA GLU A 89 26.71 -12.10 -11.61
C GLU A 89 26.77 -11.81 -10.11
N SER A 90 27.97 -11.74 -9.50
CA SER A 90 28.09 -11.41 -8.08
C SER A 90 27.59 -10.01 -7.77
N TYR A 91 27.82 -9.02 -8.65
CA TYR A 91 27.23 -7.69 -8.48
C TYR A 91 25.71 -7.72 -8.53
N ARG A 92 25.14 -8.39 -9.54
CA ARG A 92 23.69 -8.48 -9.70
C ARG A 92 23.03 -9.10 -8.46
N TYR A 93 23.44 -10.30 -8.06
CA TYR A 93 22.82 -10.99 -6.94
C TYR A 93 23.04 -10.26 -5.60
N LEU A 94 24.20 -9.64 -5.37
CA LEU A 94 24.40 -8.83 -4.15
C LEU A 94 23.55 -7.56 -4.16
N ALA A 95 23.40 -6.89 -5.31
CA ALA A 95 22.50 -5.75 -5.44
C ALA A 95 21.05 -6.13 -5.11
N ASP A 96 20.57 -7.26 -5.65
CA ASP A 96 19.23 -7.78 -5.39
C ASP A 96 19.03 -8.10 -3.89
N ILE A 97 19.99 -8.81 -3.26
CA ILE A 97 19.96 -9.10 -1.81
C ILE A 97 19.90 -7.81 -1.00
N TYR A 98 20.75 -6.84 -1.29
CA TYR A 98 20.80 -5.57 -0.55
C TYR A 98 19.52 -4.75 -0.73
N THR A 99 18.90 -4.79 -1.90
CA THR A 99 17.60 -4.16 -2.15
C THR A 99 16.51 -4.82 -1.31
N HIS A 100 16.39 -6.16 -1.34
CA HIS A 100 15.36 -6.88 -0.58
C HIS A 100 15.54 -6.79 0.94
N THR A 101 16.77 -6.56 1.40
CA THR A 101 17.09 -6.35 2.82
C THR A 101 17.14 -4.88 3.22
N TYR A 102 16.63 -3.98 2.36
CA TYR A 102 16.52 -2.54 2.62
C TYR A 102 17.86 -1.84 2.88
N ARG A 103 18.97 -2.45 2.45
CA ARG A 103 20.35 -1.92 2.52
C ARG A 103 20.68 -1.19 1.22
N PHE A 104 19.87 -0.18 0.89
CA PHE A 104 19.91 0.44 -0.44
C PHE A 104 21.26 1.08 -0.78
N GLY A 105 22.00 1.64 0.18
CA GLY A 105 23.36 2.15 -0.10
C GLY A 105 24.37 1.05 -0.51
N ALA A 106 24.25 -0.15 0.07
CA ALA A 106 25.05 -1.30 -0.33
C ALA A 106 24.66 -1.81 -1.72
N ALA A 107 23.36 -1.85 -2.02
CA ALA A 107 22.84 -2.19 -3.36
C ALA A 107 23.38 -1.21 -4.42
N GLU A 108 23.39 0.08 -4.11
CA GLU A 108 23.86 1.13 -5.02
C GLU A 108 25.34 0.93 -5.34
N THR A 109 26.14 0.60 -4.33
CA THR A 109 27.57 0.30 -4.50
C THR A 109 27.77 -0.88 -5.46
N MET A 110 26.94 -1.92 -5.37
CA MET A 110 27.00 -3.07 -6.27
C MET A 110 26.62 -2.70 -7.71
N LEU A 111 25.51 -1.97 -7.90
CA LEU A 111 25.05 -1.53 -9.22
C LEU A 111 26.03 -0.57 -9.90
N ARG A 112 26.62 0.37 -9.16
CA ARG A 112 27.66 1.27 -9.68
C ARG A 112 28.92 0.49 -10.09
N GLY A 113 29.28 -0.55 -9.34
CA GLY A 113 30.35 -1.47 -9.70
C GLY A 113 30.08 -2.18 -11.02
N GLN A 114 28.87 -2.73 -11.19
CA GLN A 114 28.43 -3.36 -12.44
C GLN A 114 28.41 -2.40 -13.62
N LEU A 115 27.86 -1.19 -13.42
CA LEU A 115 27.81 -0.14 -14.43
C LEU A 115 29.22 0.25 -14.91
N ALA A 116 30.17 0.38 -13.99
CA ALA A 116 31.57 0.69 -14.33
C ALA A 116 32.22 -0.41 -15.17
N GLN A 117 31.83 -1.68 -14.99
CA GLN A 117 32.30 -2.79 -15.82
C GLN A 117 31.66 -2.79 -17.20
N LEU A 118 30.35 -2.54 -17.28
CA LEU A 118 29.62 -2.45 -18.55
C LEU A 118 30.17 -1.32 -19.43
N LYS A 119 30.44 -0.14 -18.84
CA LYS A 119 31.02 1.01 -19.57
C LYS A 119 32.39 0.75 -20.19
N ARG A 120 33.12 -0.28 -19.77
CA ARG A 120 34.39 -0.69 -20.41
C ARG A 120 34.19 -1.50 -21.68
N LYS A 121 33.01 -2.08 -21.89
CA LYS A 121 32.66 -2.86 -23.08
C LYS A 121 32.03 -1.93 -24.12
N ARG A 122 32.66 -1.83 -25.29
CA ARG A 122 32.16 -0.99 -26.38
C ARG A 122 30.78 -1.47 -26.84
N GLY A 123 29.79 -0.58 -26.84
CA GLY A 123 28.43 -0.87 -27.29
C GLY A 123 27.56 -1.64 -26.27
N ALA A 124 28.01 -1.77 -25.02
CA ALA A 124 27.16 -2.35 -23.98
C ALA A 124 26.02 -1.39 -23.61
N ASP A 125 24.81 -1.93 -23.50
CA ASP A 125 23.65 -1.20 -23.00
C ASP A 125 23.75 -1.00 -21.48
N THR A 126 23.69 0.26 -21.04
CA THR A 126 23.72 0.65 -19.62
C THR A 126 22.37 1.04 -19.07
N SER A 127 21.36 1.22 -19.93
CA SER A 127 20.04 1.71 -19.53
C SER A 127 19.37 0.87 -18.43
N PRO A 128 19.46 -0.49 -18.43
CA PRO A 128 18.85 -1.29 -17.38
C PRO A 128 19.43 -1.00 -15.98
N ILE A 129 20.75 -0.85 -15.87
CA ILE A 129 21.41 -0.59 -14.58
C ILE A 129 21.16 0.85 -14.11
N GLU A 130 21.10 1.79 -15.05
CA GLU A 130 20.76 3.19 -14.74
C GLU A 130 19.30 3.32 -14.28
N GLU A 131 18.38 2.51 -14.80
CA GLU A 131 17.00 2.44 -14.33
C GLU A 131 16.91 1.84 -12.92
N GLN A 132 17.62 0.75 -12.64
CA GLN A 132 17.72 0.19 -11.30
C GLN A 132 18.28 1.20 -10.29
N LEU A 133 19.30 1.98 -10.66
CA LEU A 133 19.84 3.04 -9.81
C LEU A 133 18.80 4.13 -9.52
N ARG A 134 18.01 4.57 -10.51
CA ARG A 134 16.92 5.54 -10.31
C ARG A 134 15.83 5.00 -9.37
N ALA A 135 15.46 3.73 -9.52
CA ALA A 135 14.51 3.07 -8.63
C ALA A 135 15.06 3.00 -7.20
N LEU A 136 16.34 2.68 -7.04
CA LEU A 136 17.00 2.60 -5.75
C LEU A 136 17.10 3.94 -5.03
N GLU A 137 17.43 5.02 -5.75
CA GLU A 137 17.40 6.38 -5.21
C GLU A 137 15.99 6.76 -4.73
N LYS A 138 14.94 6.30 -5.42
CA LYS A 138 13.55 6.48 -4.97
C LYS A 138 13.27 5.69 -3.69
N MET A 139 13.69 4.43 -3.61
CA MET A 139 13.55 3.61 -2.40
C MET A 139 14.28 4.21 -1.20
N GLN A 140 15.50 4.74 -1.38
CA GLN A 140 16.25 5.44 -0.32
C GLN A 140 15.45 6.62 0.23
N ARG A 141 14.93 7.49 -0.64
CA ARG A 141 14.08 8.63 -0.22
C ARG A 141 12.79 8.19 0.48
N MET A 142 12.21 7.06 0.07
CA MET A 142 11.02 6.51 0.73
C MET A 142 11.35 5.95 2.11
N GLN A 143 12.51 5.30 2.27
CA GLN A 143 12.99 4.78 3.54
C GLN A 143 13.28 5.89 4.55
N GLU A 144 13.95 6.97 4.13
CA GLU A 144 14.19 8.16 4.97
C GLU A 144 12.90 8.79 5.46
N LYS A 145 11.80 8.63 4.71
CA LYS A 145 10.48 9.20 5.02
C LYS A 145 9.49 8.14 5.52
N THR A 146 9.99 7.03 6.06
CA THR A 146 9.15 5.94 6.56
C THR A 146 8.12 6.48 7.56
N GLU A 147 6.86 6.15 7.33
CA GLU A 147 5.76 6.47 8.23
C GLU A 147 5.82 5.57 9.48
N LEU A 148 5.60 6.16 10.66
CA LEU A 148 5.46 5.42 11.91
C LEU A 148 4.05 4.83 12.00
N VAL A 149 3.88 3.65 11.40
CA VAL A 149 2.61 2.91 11.38
C VAL A 149 2.57 1.89 12.52
N ARG A 150 1.46 1.83 13.26
CA ARG A 150 1.26 0.81 14.32
C ARG A 150 0.66 -0.44 13.72
N VAL A 151 1.50 -1.41 13.40
CA VAL A 151 1.05 -2.74 12.94
C VAL A 151 0.79 -3.59 14.19
N ILE A 152 -0.45 -4.06 14.34
CA ILE A 152 -0.90 -4.73 15.57
C ILE A 152 -0.99 -6.24 15.43
N ASP A 153 -1.04 -6.77 14.21
CA ASP A 153 -1.14 -8.20 13.93
C ASP A 153 -0.76 -8.50 12.48
N SER A 154 -0.51 -9.77 12.17
CA SER A 154 -0.36 -10.25 10.79
C SER A 154 -0.79 -11.69 10.61
N VAL A 155 -1.13 -12.04 9.37
CA VAL A 155 -1.46 -13.41 8.98
C VAL A 155 -0.92 -13.72 7.59
N VAL A 156 -0.27 -14.88 7.45
CA VAL A 156 0.19 -15.39 6.15
C VAL A 156 -0.84 -16.37 5.61
N VAL A 157 -1.26 -16.15 4.37
CA VAL A 157 -2.25 -16.99 3.69
C VAL A 157 -1.80 -17.32 2.27
N ASP A 158 -2.44 -18.33 1.66
CA ASP A 158 -2.29 -18.57 0.23
C ASP A 158 -2.93 -17.43 -0.56
N LYS A 159 -2.28 -17.00 -1.65
CA LYS A 159 -2.73 -15.83 -2.44
C LYS A 159 -4.17 -15.98 -2.97
N ASN A 160 -4.61 -17.20 -3.26
CA ASN A 160 -5.99 -17.49 -3.69
C ASN A 160 -7.03 -17.34 -2.56
N ARG A 161 -6.62 -17.30 -1.29
CA ARG A 161 -7.46 -17.07 -0.11
C ARG A 161 -7.45 -15.62 0.37
N LEU A 162 -6.72 -14.74 -0.30
CA LEU A 162 -6.55 -13.33 0.06
C LEU A 162 -7.89 -12.67 0.45
N LEU A 163 -8.89 -12.72 -0.43
CA LEU A 163 -10.17 -12.03 -0.23
C LEU A 163 -10.97 -12.58 0.95
N SER A 164 -10.92 -13.89 1.19
CA SER A 164 -11.62 -14.53 2.32
C SER A 164 -11.05 -14.18 3.70
N THR A 165 -9.94 -13.44 3.74
CA THR A 165 -9.25 -13.05 4.98
C THR A 165 -9.62 -11.61 5.41
N TYR A 166 -10.30 -10.85 4.55
CA TYR A 166 -10.79 -9.51 4.89
C TYR A 166 -12.18 -9.58 5.53
N PHE A 167 -12.26 -9.25 6.81
CA PHE A 167 -13.52 -9.15 7.56
C PHE A 167 -13.93 -7.69 7.64
N LEU A 168 -14.70 -7.21 6.66
CA LEU A 168 -15.08 -5.80 6.56
C LEU A 168 -16.42 -5.54 7.27
N SER A 169 -16.56 -4.35 7.87
CA SER A 169 -17.85 -3.81 8.29
C SER A 169 -18.74 -3.55 7.06
N ASP A 170 -20.06 -3.72 7.20
CA ASP A 170 -21.02 -3.57 6.11
C ASP A 170 -20.94 -2.20 5.41
N ASP A 171 -20.62 -1.15 6.15
CA ASP A 171 -20.48 0.24 5.66
C ASP A 171 -19.28 0.44 4.73
N ASN A 172 -18.34 -0.51 4.65
CA ASN A 172 -17.20 -0.46 3.73
C ASN A 172 -17.46 -1.24 2.43
N GLY A 173 -18.63 -1.87 2.29
CA GLY A 173 -18.93 -2.73 1.15
C GLY A 173 -18.24 -4.08 1.27
N ARG A 174 -18.02 -4.73 0.12
CA ARG A 174 -17.44 -6.08 0.10
C ARG A 174 -16.43 -6.27 -1.02
N LEU A 175 -15.49 -7.16 -0.77
CA LEU A 175 -14.53 -7.64 -1.75
C LEU A 175 -14.94 -9.04 -2.21
N VAL A 176 -15.09 -9.23 -3.52
CA VAL A 176 -15.44 -10.52 -4.09
C VAL A 176 -14.55 -10.84 -5.29
N PRO A 177 -14.33 -12.12 -5.64
CA PRO A 177 -13.60 -12.48 -6.86
C PRO A 177 -14.28 -11.92 -8.11
N TYR A 178 -13.50 -11.52 -9.12
CA TYR A 178 -13.99 -11.06 -10.42
C TYR A 178 -15.06 -11.95 -11.05
N ALA A 179 -14.81 -13.26 -11.08
CA ALA A 179 -15.73 -14.26 -11.62
C ALA A 179 -17.11 -14.29 -10.91
N THR A 180 -17.22 -13.75 -9.69
CA THR A 180 -18.50 -13.68 -8.96
C THR A 180 -19.48 -12.70 -9.61
N LEU A 181 -19.00 -11.59 -10.16
CA LEU A 181 -19.84 -10.61 -10.85
C LEU A 181 -19.88 -10.86 -12.37
N PHE A 182 -18.79 -11.36 -12.93
CA PHE A 182 -18.63 -11.53 -14.37
C PHE A 182 -18.28 -12.98 -14.73
N PRO A 183 -19.19 -13.94 -14.53
CA PRO A 183 -18.90 -15.36 -14.71
C PRO A 183 -18.65 -15.77 -16.18
N GLN A 184 -19.08 -14.94 -17.14
CA GLN A 184 -18.93 -15.18 -18.58
C GLN A 184 -17.74 -14.44 -19.19
N ALA A 185 -16.99 -13.68 -18.39
CA ALA A 185 -15.85 -12.90 -18.84
C ALA A 185 -14.67 -13.81 -19.23
N THR A 186 -14.14 -13.62 -20.43
CA THR A 186 -13.02 -14.42 -20.98
C THR A 186 -11.65 -13.81 -20.64
N ASP A 187 -11.64 -12.55 -20.24
CA ASP A 187 -10.53 -11.79 -19.68
C ASP A 187 -10.28 -12.22 -18.22
N ALA A 188 -9.79 -13.46 -18.07
CA ALA A 188 -9.52 -14.06 -16.78
C ALA A 188 -8.36 -13.36 -16.06
N LEU A 189 -8.65 -12.35 -15.24
CA LEU A 189 -7.73 -11.85 -14.20
C LEU A 189 -7.66 -12.76 -12.96
N GLY A 190 -8.32 -13.92 -12.99
CA GLY A 190 -8.32 -14.89 -11.89
C GLY A 190 -8.89 -14.31 -10.60
N ALA A 191 -8.08 -14.30 -9.53
CA ALA A 191 -8.46 -13.89 -8.16
C ALA A 191 -8.45 -12.37 -7.91
N SER A 192 -8.41 -11.54 -8.97
CA SER A 192 -8.47 -10.08 -8.81
C SER A 192 -9.74 -9.67 -8.06
N PRO A 193 -9.65 -8.80 -7.03
CA PRO A 193 -10.83 -8.36 -6.30
C PRO A 193 -11.70 -7.42 -7.13
N VAL A 194 -12.99 -7.57 -6.93
CA VAL A 194 -14.00 -6.56 -7.21
C VAL A 194 -14.43 -5.96 -5.90
N TYR A 195 -14.28 -4.65 -5.80
CA TYR A 195 -14.93 -3.88 -4.75
C TYR A 195 -16.40 -3.63 -5.14
N VAL A 196 -17.32 -3.93 -4.23
CA VAL A 196 -18.74 -3.61 -4.38
C VAL A 196 -19.15 -2.68 -3.25
N SER A 197 -19.80 -1.57 -3.59
CA SER A 197 -20.28 -0.57 -2.63
C SER A 197 -21.20 -1.20 -1.56
N PRO A 198 -21.35 -0.57 -0.38
CA PRO A 198 -22.28 -1.04 0.66
C PRO A 198 -23.70 -1.31 0.15
N ARG A 199 -24.20 -0.43 -0.73
CA ARG A 199 -25.53 -0.54 -1.35
C ARG A 199 -25.61 -1.60 -2.44
N GLY A 200 -24.49 -2.14 -2.91
CA GLY A 200 -24.46 -3.08 -4.03
C GLY A 200 -24.77 -2.46 -5.39
N ASP A 201 -24.75 -1.14 -5.48
CA ASP A 201 -25.12 -0.34 -6.65
C ASP A 201 -23.91 0.16 -7.46
N ARG A 202 -22.69 -0.07 -6.99
CA ARG A 202 -21.46 0.27 -7.71
C ARG A 202 -20.44 -0.84 -7.53
N ALA A 203 -19.79 -1.22 -8.62
CA ALA A 203 -18.66 -2.14 -8.63
C ALA A 203 -17.43 -1.45 -9.22
N THR A 204 -16.28 -1.67 -8.60
CA THR A 204 -14.98 -1.22 -9.08
C THR A 204 -14.05 -2.42 -9.18
N TYR A 205 -13.42 -2.61 -10.32
CA TYR A 205 -12.65 -3.80 -10.63
C TYR A 205 -11.52 -3.52 -11.62
N ALA A 206 -10.54 -4.42 -11.69
CA ALA A 206 -9.62 -4.48 -12.80
C ALA A 206 -10.14 -5.42 -13.89
N ARG A 207 -9.79 -5.15 -15.15
CA ARG A 207 -9.85 -6.11 -16.26
C ARG A 207 -8.69 -5.90 -17.23
N ILE A 208 -8.37 -6.90 -18.05
CA ILE A 208 -7.33 -6.74 -19.07
C ILE A 208 -7.90 -5.91 -20.23
N MET A 209 -7.18 -4.87 -20.62
CA MET A 209 -7.42 -4.05 -21.80
C MET A 209 -6.09 -3.79 -22.49
N ASP A 210 -6.00 -4.07 -23.79
CA ASP A 210 -4.79 -3.84 -24.61
C ASP A 210 -3.49 -4.44 -24.02
N GLY A 211 -3.60 -5.59 -23.37
CA GLY A 211 -2.47 -6.30 -22.77
C GLY A 211 -2.07 -5.84 -21.36
N HIS A 212 -2.77 -4.84 -20.81
CA HIS A 212 -2.51 -4.29 -19.47
C HIS A 212 -3.74 -4.42 -18.57
N SER A 213 -3.53 -4.47 -17.25
CA SER A 213 -4.64 -4.42 -16.28
C SER A 213 -5.10 -2.98 -16.09
N ALA A 214 -6.36 -2.67 -16.36
CA ALA A 214 -6.93 -1.32 -16.18
C ALA A 214 -8.13 -1.35 -15.22
N LEU A 215 -8.32 -0.27 -14.46
CA LEU A 215 -9.43 -0.14 -13.51
C LEU A 215 -10.69 0.43 -14.18
N PHE A 216 -11.82 -0.19 -13.88
CA PHE A 216 -13.14 0.18 -14.35
C PHE A 216 -14.11 0.31 -13.19
N SER A 217 -15.20 1.04 -13.43
CA SER A 217 -16.39 0.97 -12.60
C SER A 217 -17.66 0.80 -13.42
N GLN A 218 -18.64 0.15 -12.80
CA GLN A 218 -20.02 0.07 -13.27
C GLN A 218 -20.96 0.48 -12.15
N SER A 219 -22.08 1.09 -12.54
CA SER A 219 -23.20 1.33 -11.63
C SER A 219 -24.29 0.30 -11.92
N LYS A 220 -25.15 0.02 -10.95
CA LYS A 220 -26.30 -0.85 -11.11
C LYS A 220 -27.56 0.00 -11.16
N LEU A 221 -28.29 -0.06 -12.26
CA LEU A 221 -29.60 0.58 -12.40
C LEU A 221 -30.66 -0.52 -12.35
N GLN A 222 -31.54 -0.43 -11.35
CA GLN A 222 -32.50 -1.50 -11.03
C GLN A 222 -31.76 -2.84 -10.76
N ASN A 223 -31.78 -3.76 -11.71
CA ASN A 223 -31.13 -5.07 -11.60
C ASN A 223 -30.00 -5.29 -12.63
N GLU A 224 -29.70 -4.30 -13.46
CA GLU A 224 -28.73 -4.42 -14.54
C GLU A 224 -27.52 -3.50 -14.33
N TRP A 225 -26.34 -4.00 -14.69
CA TRP A 225 -25.12 -3.20 -14.68
C TRP A 225 -25.12 -2.26 -15.90
N THR A 226 -24.75 -1.00 -15.69
CA THR A 226 -24.54 -0.03 -16.76
C THR A 226 -23.29 -0.35 -17.57
N ASP A 227 -23.09 0.38 -18.66
CA ASP A 227 -21.81 0.39 -19.36
C ASP A 227 -20.64 0.66 -18.41
N GLU A 228 -19.55 -0.05 -18.68
CA GLU A 228 -18.29 0.12 -17.97
C GLU A 228 -17.66 1.48 -18.26
N ARG A 229 -17.04 2.06 -17.24
CA ARG A 229 -16.30 3.32 -17.36
C ARG A 229 -14.89 3.14 -16.82
N PRO A 230 -13.84 3.42 -17.61
CA PRO A 230 -12.48 3.41 -17.10
C PRO A 230 -12.32 4.49 -16.02
N LEU A 231 -11.57 4.19 -14.96
CA LEU A 231 -11.35 5.15 -13.87
C LEU A 231 -10.29 6.19 -14.20
N PHE A 232 -9.29 5.80 -14.98
CA PHE A 232 -8.22 6.65 -15.44
C PHE A 232 -8.25 6.72 -16.96
N PRO A 233 -7.69 7.77 -17.58
CA PRO A 233 -7.28 7.68 -18.97
C PRO A 233 -6.41 6.43 -19.12
N THR A 234 -6.66 5.64 -20.18
CA THR A 234 -5.90 4.41 -20.41
C THR A 234 -4.41 4.74 -20.50
N ASP A 235 -3.67 4.44 -19.44
CA ASP A 235 -2.22 4.39 -19.46
C ASP A 235 -1.77 2.94 -19.62
N SER A 236 -0.55 2.73 -20.08
CA SER A 236 0.04 1.40 -20.24
C SER A 236 0.47 0.79 -18.89
N ALA A 237 -0.10 1.25 -17.77
CA ALA A 237 0.23 0.79 -16.43
C ALA A 237 -0.71 -0.35 -16.01
N ASP A 238 -0.15 -1.38 -15.37
CA ASP A 238 -0.96 -2.44 -14.79
C ASP A 238 -1.52 -1.99 -13.44
N ASN A 239 -2.79 -1.59 -13.44
CA ASN A 239 -3.56 -1.15 -12.28
C ASN A 239 -4.55 -2.24 -11.83
N SER A 240 -4.58 -2.56 -10.54
CA SER A 240 -5.40 -3.64 -9.97
C SER A 240 -5.73 -3.42 -8.49
N TYR A 241 -6.41 -4.40 -7.87
CA TYR A 241 -6.75 -4.45 -6.45
C TYR A 241 -7.47 -3.20 -5.90
N PRO A 242 -8.58 -2.76 -6.52
CA PRO A 242 -9.27 -1.55 -6.07
C PRO A 242 -10.01 -1.76 -4.75
N PHE A 243 -10.01 -0.72 -3.92
CA PHE A 243 -10.87 -0.56 -2.76
C PHE A 243 -11.29 0.92 -2.61
N VAL A 244 -12.58 1.18 -2.49
CA VAL A 244 -13.09 2.54 -2.23
C VAL A 244 -13.40 2.67 -0.74
N ALA A 245 -12.85 3.69 -0.10
CA ALA A 245 -13.04 3.95 1.33
C ALA A 245 -14.49 4.38 1.64
N GLY A 246 -14.84 4.40 2.93
CA GLY A 246 -16.18 4.75 3.42
C GLY A 246 -16.65 6.16 3.05
N ASP A 247 -15.73 7.07 2.72
CA ASP A 247 -16.03 8.41 2.18
C ASP A 247 -16.60 8.39 0.75
N GLY A 248 -16.53 7.24 0.06
CA GLY A 248 -17.02 7.05 -1.31
C GLY A 248 -16.20 7.72 -2.40
N VAL A 249 -15.13 8.44 -2.06
CA VAL A 249 -14.31 9.22 -2.99
C VAL A 249 -12.83 8.85 -2.97
N THR A 250 -12.31 8.33 -1.86
CA THR A 250 -10.93 7.87 -1.76
C THR A 250 -10.82 6.45 -2.30
N LEU A 251 -9.99 6.26 -3.33
CA LEU A 251 -9.70 4.97 -3.95
C LEU A 251 -8.26 4.57 -3.63
N TYR A 252 -8.13 3.40 -3.02
CA TYR A 252 -6.87 2.67 -2.91
C TYR A 252 -6.79 1.64 -4.02
N PHE A 253 -5.62 1.49 -4.63
CA PHE A 253 -5.37 0.49 -5.67
C PHE A 253 -3.88 0.17 -5.72
N ALA A 254 -3.51 -0.90 -6.41
CA ALA A 254 -2.12 -1.20 -6.70
C ALA A 254 -1.79 -0.99 -8.17
N SER A 255 -0.58 -0.49 -8.45
CA SER A 255 -0.09 -0.23 -9.80
C SER A 255 1.33 -0.76 -9.98
N ARG A 256 1.67 -1.20 -11.20
CA ARG A 256 3.07 -1.39 -11.65
C ARG A 256 3.62 -0.19 -12.43
N GLY A 257 2.79 0.84 -12.62
CA GLY A 257 3.14 2.07 -13.31
C GLY A 257 3.57 3.18 -12.36
N HIS A 258 3.46 4.44 -12.82
CA HIS A 258 3.65 5.65 -12.01
C HIS A 258 4.97 5.72 -11.20
N GLY A 259 6.01 5.06 -11.71
CA GLY A 259 7.32 4.98 -11.05
C GLY A 259 7.35 4.07 -9.83
N SER A 260 6.53 3.02 -9.78
CA SER A 260 6.58 1.99 -8.74
C SER A 260 8.01 1.51 -8.46
N ILE A 261 8.31 1.17 -7.20
CA ILE A 261 9.63 0.75 -6.75
C ILE A 261 9.80 -0.76 -6.78
N GLY A 262 8.74 -1.55 -6.55
CA GLY A 262 8.78 -3.00 -6.60
C GLY A 262 8.10 -3.55 -7.86
N GLY A 263 7.18 -4.50 -7.64
CA GLY A 263 6.26 -4.97 -8.66
C GLY A 263 4.99 -4.14 -8.66
N TYR A 264 3.97 -4.63 -7.98
CA TYR A 264 2.82 -3.81 -7.60
C TYR A 264 3.15 -2.96 -6.38
N ASP A 265 2.80 -1.68 -6.43
CA ASP A 265 2.85 -0.77 -5.30
C ASP A 265 1.45 -0.20 -5.04
N LEU A 266 1.14 0.10 -3.78
CA LEU A 266 -0.08 0.74 -3.32
C LEU A 266 -0.07 2.25 -3.63
N PHE A 267 -1.18 2.71 -4.21
CA PHE A 267 -1.49 4.09 -4.52
C PHE A 267 -2.83 4.49 -3.91
N VAL A 268 -2.98 5.79 -3.68
CA VAL A 268 -4.24 6.41 -3.31
C VAL A 268 -4.56 7.53 -4.29
N THR A 269 -5.83 7.67 -4.65
CA THR A 269 -6.35 8.83 -5.37
C THR A 269 -7.70 9.22 -4.81
N ARG A 270 -8.16 10.44 -5.12
CA ARG A 270 -9.47 10.94 -4.73
C ARG A 270 -10.30 11.30 -5.95
N TYR A 271 -11.57 10.96 -5.89
CA TYR A 271 -12.55 11.36 -6.88
C TYR A 271 -12.93 12.82 -6.70
N ASN A 272 -12.73 13.62 -7.74
CA ASN A 272 -13.15 15.00 -7.79
C ASN A 272 -14.55 15.08 -8.41
N ILE A 273 -15.54 15.40 -7.58
CA ILE A 273 -16.94 15.49 -7.98
C ILE A 273 -17.17 16.64 -8.97
N ALA A 274 -16.44 17.75 -8.85
CA ALA A 274 -16.63 18.92 -9.70
C ALA A 274 -16.14 18.69 -11.14
N SER A 275 -15.03 17.98 -11.31
CA SER A 275 -14.50 17.63 -12.63
C SER A 275 -14.95 16.27 -13.14
N ASN A 276 -15.60 15.47 -12.30
CA ASN A 276 -16.02 14.09 -12.60
C ASN A 276 -14.82 13.21 -13.02
N THR A 277 -13.67 13.39 -12.37
CA THR A 277 -12.41 12.67 -12.65
C THR A 277 -11.67 12.35 -11.36
N TYR A 278 -10.76 11.38 -11.40
CA TYR A 278 -9.80 11.16 -10.31
C TYR A 278 -8.65 12.16 -10.37
N LEU A 279 -8.14 12.53 -9.19
CA LEU A 279 -6.89 13.28 -9.07
C LEU A 279 -5.69 12.40 -9.46
N ALA A 280 -4.53 13.04 -9.64
CA ALA A 280 -3.28 12.32 -9.87
C ALA A 280 -3.02 11.32 -8.71
N PRO A 281 -2.76 10.03 -9.00
CA PRO A 281 -2.46 9.06 -7.95
C PRO A 281 -1.20 9.41 -7.16
N GLU A 282 -1.30 9.27 -5.84
CA GLU A 282 -0.18 9.40 -4.92
C GLU A 282 0.28 8.01 -4.47
N GLN A 283 1.57 7.71 -4.66
CA GLN A 283 2.16 6.47 -4.18
C GLN A 283 2.32 6.52 -2.66
N LEU A 284 1.93 5.45 -1.97
CA LEU A 284 2.15 5.36 -0.52
C LEU A 284 3.63 5.14 -0.19
N GLY A 285 4.06 5.71 0.94
CA GLY A 285 5.43 5.55 1.42
C GLY A 285 5.72 4.19 2.02
N MET A 286 6.94 4.00 2.53
CA MET A 286 7.22 2.92 3.47
C MET A 286 6.51 3.21 4.80
N PRO A 287 6.00 2.19 5.51
CA PRO A 287 6.18 0.77 5.25
C PRO A 287 5.14 0.13 4.32
N PHE A 288 4.16 0.88 3.80
CA PHE A 288 3.09 0.31 2.97
C PHE A 288 3.61 -0.24 1.64
N ASN A 289 4.53 0.46 0.99
CA ASN A 289 5.22 -0.02 -0.20
C ASN A 289 6.62 -0.57 0.10
N SER A 290 7.06 -1.51 -0.73
CA SER A 290 8.29 -2.29 -0.57
C SER A 290 8.94 -2.61 -1.91
N PRO A 291 10.15 -3.17 -1.93
CA PRO A 291 10.73 -3.74 -3.14
C PRO A 291 10.00 -4.98 -3.70
N ALA A 292 8.97 -5.49 -3.01
CA ALA A 292 8.21 -6.68 -3.40
C ALA A 292 6.90 -6.27 -4.12
N ASN A 293 5.86 -7.11 -4.08
CA ASN A 293 4.51 -6.71 -4.50
C ASN A 293 3.64 -6.39 -3.30
N ASP A 294 3.02 -5.21 -3.32
CA ASP A 294 2.05 -4.72 -2.36
C ASP A 294 0.70 -4.58 -3.08
N TYR A 295 -0.24 -5.46 -2.71
CA TYR A 295 -1.39 -5.80 -3.52
C TYR A 295 -2.64 -5.00 -3.19
N LEU A 296 -3.13 -5.06 -1.95
CA LEU A 296 -4.46 -4.55 -1.62
C LEU A 296 -4.41 -3.85 -0.27
N MET A 297 -4.91 -2.61 -0.21
CA MET A 297 -5.11 -1.89 1.04
C MET A 297 -6.58 -1.58 1.27
N VAL A 298 -7.02 -1.82 2.50
CA VAL A 298 -8.40 -1.59 2.95
C VAL A 298 -8.35 -0.81 4.26
N ILE A 299 -9.18 0.22 4.37
CA ILE A 299 -9.38 0.97 5.61
C ILE A 299 -10.82 0.72 6.06
N ASP A 300 -10.98 0.24 7.28
CA ASP A 300 -12.27 0.06 7.94
C ASP A 300 -12.40 1.09 9.06
N GLU A 301 -12.99 2.24 8.73
CA GLU A 301 -13.15 3.36 9.67
C GLU A 301 -14.07 3.00 10.85
N ALA A 302 -15.09 2.17 10.62
CA ALA A 302 -16.02 1.73 11.66
C ALA A 302 -15.32 0.90 12.75
N LYS A 303 -14.30 0.13 12.36
CA LYS A 303 -13.45 -0.63 13.29
C LYS A 303 -12.19 0.12 13.72
N GLY A 304 -11.87 1.25 13.09
CA GLY A 304 -10.64 2.01 13.34
C GLY A 304 -9.36 1.26 12.95
N VAL A 305 -9.44 0.37 11.96
CA VAL A 305 -8.30 -0.47 11.52
C VAL A 305 -8.10 -0.42 10.03
N GLY A 306 -6.89 -0.73 9.57
CA GLY A 306 -6.57 -0.94 8.18
C GLY A 306 -5.89 -2.29 7.96
N TRP A 307 -6.02 -2.82 6.76
CA TRP A 307 -5.35 -4.02 6.30
C TRP A 307 -4.57 -3.71 5.04
N PHE A 308 -3.34 -4.22 4.91
CA PHE A 308 -2.69 -4.27 3.61
C PHE A 308 -2.01 -5.63 3.36
N ALA A 309 -2.03 -6.06 2.11
CA ALA A 309 -1.49 -7.34 1.68
C ALA A 309 -0.23 -7.17 0.83
N THR A 310 0.77 -8.01 1.08
CA THR A 310 2.07 -7.96 0.42
C THR A 310 2.70 -9.35 0.34
N ASP A 311 3.50 -9.63 -0.69
CA ASP A 311 4.33 -10.84 -0.73
C ASP A 311 5.77 -10.60 -0.25
N ARG A 312 6.06 -9.44 0.37
CA ARG A 312 7.36 -9.20 0.98
C ARG A 312 7.69 -10.30 2.00
N ASN A 313 8.92 -10.80 1.93
CA ASN A 313 9.42 -11.86 2.81
C ASN A 313 8.57 -13.15 2.80
N GLN A 314 7.75 -13.37 1.76
CA GLN A 314 6.94 -14.58 1.62
C GLN A 314 7.46 -15.47 0.50
N PRO A 315 7.35 -16.80 0.61
CA PRO A 315 7.62 -17.69 -0.50
C PRO A 315 6.57 -17.50 -1.60
N GLN A 316 6.90 -17.94 -2.81
CA GLN A 316 6.00 -17.82 -3.96
C GLN A 316 4.61 -18.40 -3.66
N GLY A 317 3.57 -17.65 -4.02
CA GLY A 317 2.17 -18.06 -3.85
C GLY A 317 1.58 -17.77 -2.47
N ARG A 318 2.37 -17.28 -1.51
CA ARG A 318 1.91 -16.80 -0.20
C ARG A 318 1.86 -15.27 -0.18
N VAL A 319 1.01 -14.72 0.67
CA VAL A 319 0.91 -13.29 0.96
C VAL A 319 0.73 -13.09 2.47
N CYS A 320 1.34 -12.04 3.00
CA CYS A 320 1.14 -11.58 4.36
C CYS A 320 0.13 -10.43 4.38
N LEU A 321 -0.89 -10.52 5.22
CA LEU A 321 -1.80 -9.42 5.53
C LEU A 321 -1.38 -8.83 6.86
N TYR A 322 -1.07 -7.54 6.86
CA TYR A 322 -0.80 -6.77 8.07
C TYR A 322 -2.05 -6.01 8.48
N LEU A 323 -2.40 -6.13 9.76
CA LEU A 323 -3.44 -5.33 10.40
C LEU A 323 -2.77 -4.16 11.12
N PHE A 324 -3.23 -2.94 10.86
CA PHE A 324 -2.64 -1.74 11.43
C PHE A 324 -3.70 -0.74 11.90
N ILE A 325 -3.28 0.22 12.71
CA ILE A 325 -4.10 1.36 13.13
C ILE A 325 -3.79 2.54 12.20
N PRO A 326 -4.75 3.02 11.39
CA PRO A 326 -4.55 4.19 10.54
C PRO A 326 -4.16 5.44 11.35
N ASN A 327 -3.21 6.21 10.84
CA ASN A 327 -2.82 7.49 11.43
C ASN A 327 -3.44 8.64 10.64
N GLU A 328 -4.17 9.53 11.32
CA GLU A 328 -4.70 10.75 10.68
C GLU A 328 -3.56 11.68 10.24
N ALA A 329 -2.58 11.90 11.13
CA ALA A 329 -1.48 12.84 10.91
C ALA A 329 -0.27 12.24 10.15
N ARG A 330 -0.27 10.93 9.86
CA ARG A 330 0.83 10.19 9.20
C ARG A 330 2.23 10.58 9.71
N PRO A 331 2.50 10.42 11.02
CA PRO A 331 3.80 10.78 11.59
C PRO A 331 4.93 9.98 10.94
N ARG A 332 6.09 10.60 10.78
CA ARG A 332 7.29 9.90 10.28
C ARG A 332 8.11 9.35 11.44
N VAL A 333 8.87 8.31 11.15
CA VAL A 333 9.96 7.87 12.02
C VAL A 333 10.93 9.03 12.21
N SER A 334 11.47 9.17 13.43
CA SER A 334 12.38 10.24 13.78
C SER A 334 13.66 10.21 12.94
N GLU A 335 14.19 11.37 12.57
CA GLU A 335 15.39 11.50 11.72
C GLU A 335 16.69 11.05 12.43
N ASP A 336 16.68 10.97 13.76
CA ASP A 336 17.82 10.55 14.60
C ASP A 336 17.88 9.04 14.86
N ILE A 337 16.91 8.28 14.35
CA ILE A 337 16.89 6.82 14.50
C ILE A 337 18.13 6.18 13.83
N ASP A 338 18.64 5.10 14.41
CA ASP A 338 19.71 4.34 13.79
C ASP A 338 19.24 3.61 12.52
N ALA A 339 20.17 3.31 11.62
CA ALA A 339 19.85 2.71 10.33
C ALA A 339 19.27 1.29 10.43
N ASP A 340 19.63 0.50 11.45
CA ASP A 340 19.08 -0.85 11.64
C ASP A 340 17.62 -0.80 12.10
N SER A 341 17.30 0.10 13.03
CA SER A 341 15.94 0.34 13.48
C SER A 341 15.07 0.95 12.38
N LEU A 342 15.59 1.91 11.59
CA LEU A 342 14.86 2.45 10.43
C LEU A 342 14.53 1.35 9.41
N ARG A 343 15.51 0.49 9.08
CA ARG A 343 15.25 -0.67 8.21
C ARG A 343 14.21 -1.60 8.79
N THR A 344 14.29 -1.87 10.09
CA THR A 344 13.34 -2.76 10.78
C THR A 344 11.90 -2.24 10.65
N LEU A 345 11.70 -0.95 10.82
CA LEU A 345 10.39 -0.30 10.67
C LEU A 345 9.95 -0.24 9.21
N ALA A 346 10.82 0.19 8.29
CA ALA A 346 10.51 0.32 6.86
C ALA A 346 10.16 -1.02 6.20
N SER A 347 10.84 -2.09 6.60
CA SER A 347 10.62 -3.45 6.09
C SER A 347 9.56 -4.24 6.83
N LEU A 348 9.13 -3.76 8.00
CA LEU A 348 8.30 -4.50 8.95
C LEU A 348 8.93 -5.84 9.36
N ALA A 349 10.25 -5.87 9.52
CA ALA A 349 10.96 -7.05 10.02
C ALA A 349 10.56 -7.43 11.45
N SER A 350 10.02 -6.48 12.22
CA SER A 350 9.44 -6.73 13.55
C SER A 350 8.18 -5.90 13.76
N ILE A 351 7.02 -6.57 13.84
CA ILE A 351 5.74 -5.92 14.21
C ILE A 351 5.86 -5.28 15.59
N ARG A 352 6.54 -5.95 16.53
CA ARG A 352 6.71 -5.44 17.89
C ARG A 352 7.42 -4.09 17.94
N ALA A 353 8.38 -3.86 17.04
CA ALA A 353 9.10 -2.59 16.94
C ALA A 353 8.20 -1.42 16.52
N THR A 354 7.06 -1.70 15.89
CA THR A 354 6.10 -0.67 15.48
C THR A 354 5.15 -0.21 16.60
N LEU A 355 5.19 -0.89 17.74
CA LEU A 355 4.22 -0.72 18.82
C LEU A 355 4.86 -0.08 20.06
N PRO A 356 4.14 0.83 20.76
CA PRO A 356 4.59 1.34 22.05
C PRO A 356 4.87 0.21 23.05
N GLU A 357 5.83 0.41 23.93
CA GLU A 357 6.15 -0.56 24.98
C GLU A 357 4.94 -0.78 25.90
N GLY A 358 4.70 -2.04 26.32
CA GLY A 358 3.56 -2.40 27.18
C GLY A 358 2.15 -2.32 26.56
N SER A 359 1.99 -1.93 25.29
CA SER A 359 0.68 -1.90 24.63
C SER A 359 0.14 -3.30 24.31
N SER A 360 -1.19 -3.49 24.44
CA SER A 360 -1.93 -4.67 23.97
C SER A 360 -3.10 -4.23 23.10
N TYR A 361 -3.34 -4.99 22.03
CA TYR A 361 -4.38 -4.72 21.03
C TYR A 361 -5.30 -5.92 20.80
N ASP A 362 -5.29 -6.91 21.70
CA ASP A 362 -5.97 -8.21 21.49
C ASP A 362 -7.47 -8.06 21.21
N GLN A 363 -8.14 -7.12 21.89
CA GLN A 363 -9.55 -6.82 21.67
C GLN A 363 -9.81 -6.23 20.28
N LEU A 364 -8.94 -5.33 19.82
CA LEU A 364 -9.05 -4.70 18.50
C LEU A 364 -8.77 -5.72 17.39
N VAL A 365 -7.78 -6.58 17.59
CA VAL A 365 -7.48 -7.70 16.68
C VAL A 365 -8.66 -8.67 16.59
N ALA A 366 -9.27 -9.03 17.72
CA ALA A 366 -10.44 -9.90 17.74
C ALA A 366 -11.62 -9.26 16.99
N ALA A 367 -11.91 -7.98 17.24
CA ALA A 367 -12.96 -7.24 16.53
C ALA A 367 -12.68 -7.07 15.02
N ALA A 368 -11.41 -6.91 14.64
CA ALA A 368 -11.00 -6.82 13.24
C ALA A 368 -11.25 -8.11 12.47
N ARG A 369 -11.26 -9.27 13.14
CA ARG A 369 -11.42 -10.61 12.54
C ARG A 369 -12.85 -11.14 12.56
N THR A 370 -13.82 -10.33 12.99
CA THR A 370 -15.25 -10.67 12.92
C THR A 370 -15.94 -9.86 11.85
N ASN A 371 -16.87 -10.46 11.10
CA ASN A 371 -17.83 -9.66 10.33
C ASN A 371 -18.78 -9.02 11.34
N THR A 372 -18.62 -7.72 11.55
CA THR A 372 -19.44 -6.96 12.48
C THR A 372 -20.47 -6.23 11.63
N ALA A 373 -21.75 -6.51 11.87
CA ALA A 373 -22.82 -5.62 11.41
C ALA A 373 -22.46 -4.21 11.89
N ALA A 374 -22.62 -3.21 11.03
CA ALA A 374 -22.25 -1.82 11.31
C ALA A 374 -22.50 -1.49 12.78
N VAL A 375 -21.42 -1.32 13.56
CA VAL A 375 -21.56 -0.62 14.83
C VAL A 375 -22.05 0.73 14.37
N SER A 376 -23.33 1.02 14.64
CA SER A 376 -23.95 2.27 14.24
C SER A 376 -22.93 3.35 14.49
N LYS A 377 -22.51 4.06 13.44
CA LYS A 377 -21.88 5.38 13.57
C LYS A 377 -22.55 5.99 14.78
N LYS A 378 -21.80 6.37 15.83
CA LYS A 378 -22.37 7.26 16.85
C LYS A 378 -23.11 8.32 16.02
N GLU A 379 -24.43 8.43 16.20
CA GLU A 379 -25.24 9.38 15.44
C GLU A 379 -24.45 10.70 15.48
N GLN A 380 -24.01 11.18 14.33
CA GLN A 380 -23.35 12.48 14.21
C GLN A 380 -24.26 13.28 13.31
N ASP A 381 -25.35 13.75 13.90
CA ASP A 381 -26.38 14.52 13.22
C ASP A 381 -25.88 15.94 12.91
N PHE A 382 -24.95 16.45 13.73
CA PHE A 382 -24.30 17.73 13.56
C PHE A 382 -22.91 17.76 14.19
N GLU A 383 -22.19 18.88 14.04
CA GLU A 383 -21.02 19.22 14.86
C GLU A 383 -21.27 20.60 15.47
N PHE A 384 -21.28 20.69 16.80
CA PHE A 384 -21.49 21.94 17.51
C PHE A 384 -20.47 22.09 18.64
N VAL A 385 -19.50 22.98 18.41
CA VAL A 385 -18.46 23.30 19.39
C VAL A 385 -19.07 24.14 20.52
N ILE A 386 -19.05 23.60 21.73
CA ILE A 386 -19.53 24.25 22.96
C ILE A 386 -18.40 25.10 23.59
N ASN A 387 -17.20 24.51 23.69
CA ASN A 387 -15.97 25.13 24.22
C ASN A 387 -14.74 24.33 23.75
N ASP A 388 -13.54 24.74 24.17
CA ASP A 388 -12.25 24.15 23.77
C ASP A 388 -12.12 22.64 24.04
N ASN A 389 -12.91 22.11 24.98
CA ASN A 389 -12.84 20.71 25.42
C ASN A 389 -14.10 19.91 25.08
N THR A 390 -15.12 20.52 24.44
CA THR A 390 -16.45 19.92 24.29
C THR A 390 -17.06 20.22 22.92
N ILE A 391 -17.30 19.15 22.16
CA ILE A 391 -17.97 19.18 20.84
C ILE A 391 -19.14 18.20 20.90
N TYR A 392 -20.33 18.66 20.50
CA TYR A 392 -21.55 17.85 20.47
C TYR A 392 -21.89 17.42 19.06
N TYR A 393 -22.43 16.20 18.96
CA TYR A 393 -22.73 15.54 17.70
C TYR A 393 -24.21 15.11 17.54
N THR A 394 -24.96 15.03 18.65
CA THR A 394 -26.40 14.71 18.67
C THR A 394 -27.15 15.61 19.63
N GLU A 395 -28.48 15.70 19.48
CA GLU A 395 -29.32 16.41 20.45
C GLU A 395 -29.20 15.83 21.86
N ARG A 396 -28.92 14.53 21.98
CA ARG A 396 -28.75 13.85 23.27
C ARG A 396 -27.49 14.28 24.02
N ASP A 397 -26.55 14.94 23.35
CA ASP A 397 -25.33 15.43 23.99
C ASP A 397 -25.60 16.66 24.87
N PHE A 398 -26.70 17.40 24.63
CA PHE A 398 -27.09 18.55 25.44
C PHE A 398 -27.55 18.12 26.84
N ARG A 399 -26.86 18.63 27.85
CA ARG A 399 -27.20 18.43 29.27
C ARG A 399 -28.20 19.49 29.76
N ASN A 400 -28.35 20.59 29.02
CA ASN A 400 -29.27 21.67 29.34
C ASN A 400 -30.40 21.76 28.29
N ALA A 401 -31.66 21.64 28.74
CA ALA A 401 -32.83 21.73 27.87
C ALA A 401 -32.95 23.09 27.16
N ASP A 402 -32.61 24.20 27.83
CA ASP A 402 -32.61 25.54 27.21
C ASP A 402 -31.51 25.68 26.15
N ALA A 403 -30.40 24.94 26.31
CA ALA A 403 -29.32 24.91 25.32
C ALA A 403 -29.74 24.12 24.08
N ALA A 404 -30.39 22.98 24.28
CA ALA A 404 -30.96 22.17 23.19
C ALA A 404 -32.00 22.98 22.39
N GLU A 405 -32.95 23.64 23.05
CA GLU A 405 -33.96 24.47 22.39
C GLU A 405 -33.33 25.65 21.62
N ALA A 406 -32.31 26.30 22.20
CA ALA A 406 -31.60 27.38 21.53
C ALA A 406 -30.81 26.88 20.30
N TYR A 407 -30.25 25.67 20.37
CA TYR A 407 -29.58 25.05 19.24
C TYR A 407 -30.57 24.69 18.13
N GLU A 408 -31.71 24.09 18.47
CA GLU A 408 -32.76 23.74 17.50
C GLU A 408 -33.24 24.97 16.72
N LYS A 409 -33.45 26.09 17.41
CA LYS A 409 -33.77 27.38 16.78
C LYS A 409 -32.66 27.87 15.84
N ALA A 410 -31.40 27.75 16.25
CA ALA A 410 -30.26 28.09 15.38
C ALA A 410 -30.20 27.18 14.14
N ALA A 411 -30.44 25.88 14.29
CA ALA A 411 -30.47 24.92 13.20
C ALA A 411 -31.60 25.21 12.20
N MET A 412 -32.81 25.54 12.69
CA MET A 412 -33.92 25.96 11.83
C MET A 412 -33.57 27.21 11.02
N LEU A 413 -32.98 28.23 11.66
CA LEU A 413 -32.58 29.47 10.98
C LEU A 413 -31.47 29.24 9.97
N ARG A 414 -30.52 28.32 10.24
CA ARG A 414 -29.48 27.92 9.27
C ARG A 414 -30.10 27.31 8.02
N LYS A 415 -31.08 26.42 8.17
CA LYS A 415 -31.81 25.85 7.04
C LYS A 415 -32.50 26.94 6.19
N GLN A 416 -33.13 27.92 6.84
CA GLN A 416 -33.72 29.07 6.15
C GLN A 416 -32.66 29.91 5.41
N ALA A 417 -31.48 30.10 6.01
CA ALA A 417 -30.38 30.82 5.40
C ALA A 417 -29.84 30.08 4.16
N GLU A 418 -29.70 28.76 4.22
CA GLU A 418 -29.30 27.91 3.08
C GLU A 418 -30.30 28.03 1.91
N ASP A 419 -31.60 28.04 2.20
CA ASP A 419 -32.64 28.22 1.19
C ASP A 419 -32.54 29.61 0.53
N VAL A 420 -32.27 30.66 1.30
CA VAL A 420 -32.05 32.02 0.78
C VAL A 420 -30.78 32.10 -0.05
N GLU A 421 -29.68 31.49 0.40
CA GLU A 421 -28.41 31.44 -0.33
C GLU A 421 -28.55 30.73 -1.68
N LYS A 422 -29.33 29.63 -1.71
CA LYS A 422 -29.65 28.93 -2.96
C LYS A 422 -30.43 29.81 -3.92
N ARG A 423 -31.46 30.52 -3.44
CA ARG A 423 -32.23 31.47 -4.26
C ARG A 423 -31.35 32.61 -4.79
N LEU A 424 -30.48 33.18 -3.95
CA LEU A 424 -29.54 34.22 -4.37
C LEU A 424 -28.61 33.73 -5.48
N LYS A 425 -28.06 32.52 -5.33
CA LYS A 425 -27.19 31.91 -6.34
C LYS A 425 -27.92 31.74 -7.69
N GLU A 426 -29.16 31.25 -7.67
CA GLU A 426 -30.00 31.12 -8.86
C GLU A 426 -30.33 32.49 -9.47
N ALA A 427 -30.67 33.47 -8.63
CA ALA A 427 -31.02 34.83 -9.05
C ALA A 427 -29.83 35.57 -9.69
N TYR A 428 -28.61 35.46 -9.14
CA TYR A 428 -27.41 36.03 -9.75
C TYR A 428 -27.08 35.37 -11.10
N ALA A 429 -27.19 34.04 -11.20
CA ALA A 429 -26.96 33.33 -12.46
C ALA A 429 -27.98 33.74 -13.55
N ALA A 430 -29.23 34.00 -13.16
CA ALA A 430 -30.26 34.54 -14.04
C ALA A 430 -30.00 36.01 -14.41
N TYR A 431 -29.54 36.83 -13.45
CA TYR A 431 -29.23 38.25 -13.65
C TYR A 431 -28.13 38.46 -14.70
N GLU A 432 -27.10 37.61 -14.71
CA GLU A 432 -26.03 37.65 -15.72
C GLU A 432 -26.56 37.43 -17.15
N LYS A 433 -27.53 36.52 -17.30
CA LYS A 433 -28.07 36.10 -18.61
C LYS A 433 -29.29 36.90 -19.08
N GLY A 434 -29.97 37.61 -18.17
CA GLY A 434 -31.24 38.27 -18.45
C GLY A 434 -31.13 39.59 -19.21
N ASN A 435 -32.25 40.01 -19.82
CA ASN A 435 -32.40 41.29 -20.49
C ASN A 435 -32.61 42.45 -19.48
N LYS A 436 -32.69 43.70 -19.96
CA LYS A 436 -32.78 44.89 -19.10
C LYS A 436 -34.01 44.90 -18.17
N SER A 437 -35.14 44.33 -18.60
CA SER A 437 -36.35 44.26 -17.78
C SER A 437 -36.20 43.22 -16.69
N GLU A 438 -35.76 42.01 -17.07
CA GLU A 438 -35.51 40.89 -16.15
C GLU A 438 -34.48 41.24 -15.07
N ARG A 439 -33.40 41.95 -15.45
CA ARG A 439 -32.39 42.43 -14.50
C ARG A 439 -32.96 43.41 -13.48
N ASN A 440 -33.87 44.30 -13.87
CA ASN A 440 -34.46 45.27 -12.94
C ASN A 440 -35.38 44.59 -11.90
N GLU A 441 -36.12 43.57 -12.31
CA GLU A 441 -36.96 42.77 -11.39
C GLU A 441 -36.08 41.95 -10.42
N LEU A 442 -35.08 41.24 -10.95
CA LEU A 442 -34.15 40.44 -10.15
C LEU A 442 -33.34 41.28 -9.16
N ARG A 443 -32.98 42.52 -9.51
CA ARG A 443 -32.20 43.41 -8.62
C ARG A 443 -32.93 43.71 -7.31
N THR A 444 -34.25 43.84 -7.36
CA THR A 444 -35.05 44.08 -6.14
C THR A 444 -35.09 42.82 -5.29
N SER A 445 -35.37 41.67 -5.90
CA SER A 445 -35.40 40.37 -5.20
C SER A 445 -34.06 40.01 -4.57
N ILE A 446 -32.95 40.21 -5.30
CA ILE A 446 -31.59 39.95 -4.81
C ILE A 446 -31.30 40.80 -3.57
N ARG A 447 -31.61 42.11 -3.63
CA ARG A 447 -31.36 43.01 -2.49
C ARG A 447 -32.17 42.63 -1.26
N ASP A 448 -33.40 42.15 -1.45
CA ASP A 448 -34.27 41.77 -0.35
C ASP A 448 -33.83 40.42 0.26
N ASP A 449 -33.49 39.42 -0.56
CA ASP A 449 -32.90 38.16 -0.10
C ASP A 449 -31.52 38.37 0.59
N GLU A 450 -30.69 39.28 0.11
CA GLU A 450 -29.41 39.67 0.76
C GLU A 450 -29.65 40.21 2.18
N ARG A 451 -30.66 41.07 2.35
CA ARG A 451 -31.04 41.61 3.67
C ARG A 451 -31.58 40.51 4.58
N THR A 452 -32.43 39.64 4.05
CA THR A 452 -32.96 38.49 4.81
C THR A 452 -31.83 37.57 5.25
N LEU A 453 -30.84 37.30 4.39
CA LEU A 453 -29.70 36.47 4.73
C LEU A 453 -28.85 37.08 5.85
N ASP A 454 -28.62 38.39 5.82
CA ASP A 454 -27.86 39.10 6.86
C ASP A 454 -28.58 39.05 8.23
N ASP A 455 -29.89 39.25 8.23
CA ASP A 455 -30.73 39.14 9.43
C ASP A 455 -30.70 37.70 9.99
N LEU A 456 -30.90 36.69 9.14
CA LEU A 456 -30.82 35.28 9.53
C LEU A 456 -29.46 34.93 10.14
N ARG A 457 -28.36 35.36 9.52
CA ARG A 457 -27.00 35.15 10.05
C ARG A 457 -26.80 35.80 11.42
N THR A 458 -27.39 36.97 11.65
CA THR A 458 -27.35 37.66 12.94
C THR A 458 -28.13 36.89 14.01
N GLN A 459 -29.33 36.40 13.66
CA GLN A 459 -30.15 35.59 14.54
C GLN A 459 -29.49 34.25 14.88
N ILE A 460 -28.92 33.54 13.89
CA ILE A 460 -28.18 32.28 14.09
C ILE A 460 -27.07 32.46 15.13
N LYS A 461 -26.21 33.47 14.96
CA LYS A 461 -25.13 33.77 15.92
C LYS A 461 -25.66 34.03 17.34
N THR A 462 -26.80 34.70 17.44
CA THR A 462 -27.44 35.01 18.72
C THR A 462 -27.92 33.73 19.43
N TRP A 463 -28.60 32.84 18.70
CA TRP A 463 -29.10 31.58 19.25
C TRP A 463 -27.99 30.59 19.56
N GLU A 464 -26.97 30.47 18.73
CA GLU A 464 -25.79 29.64 19.03
C GLU A 464 -25.06 30.12 20.29
N LYS A 465 -24.87 31.44 20.43
CA LYS A 465 -24.25 32.02 21.63
C LYS A 465 -25.07 31.71 22.87
N ARG A 466 -26.40 31.76 22.77
CA ARG A 466 -27.31 31.37 23.86
C ARG A 466 -27.15 29.90 24.21
N ALA A 467 -27.12 29.00 23.21
CA ALA A 467 -26.92 27.57 23.42
C ALA A 467 -25.58 27.29 24.14
N ARG A 468 -24.46 27.84 23.63
CA ARG A 468 -23.13 27.69 24.25
C ARG A 468 -23.12 28.20 25.69
N ASN A 469 -23.71 29.36 25.96
CA ASN A 469 -23.72 29.95 27.30
C ASN A 469 -24.56 29.14 28.29
N ALA A 470 -25.72 28.64 27.87
CA ALA A 470 -26.59 27.80 28.70
C ALA A 470 -25.90 26.47 29.03
N GLU A 471 -25.25 25.86 28.04
CA GLU A 471 -24.56 24.58 28.21
C GLU A 471 -23.31 24.71 29.08
N ASN A 472 -22.47 25.72 28.83
CA ASN A 472 -21.26 25.98 29.65
C ASN A 472 -21.60 26.22 31.13
N ARG A 473 -22.74 26.83 31.44
CA ARG A 473 -23.21 26.99 32.84
C ARG A 473 -23.57 25.66 33.51
N THR A 474 -23.99 24.68 32.74
CA THR A 474 -24.31 23.33 33.22
C THR A 474 -23.05 22.47 33.34
N ILE A 475 -22.06 22.64 32.45
CA ILE A 475 -20.81 21.88 32.48
C ILE A 475 -19.89 22.29 33.65
N ILE A 476 -19.96 23.55 34.11
CA ILE A 476 -19.11 24.08 35.19
C ILE A 476 -19.64 23.72 36.60
N LYS A 477 -20.88 23.25 36.71
CA LYS A 477 -21.49 22.77 37.98
C LYS A 477 -21.33 21.27 38.10
#